data_AF-A0A9E6R8U2-F1
#
_entry.id   AF-A0A9E6R8U2-F1
#
_cell.length_a   1.000
_cell.length_b   1.000
_cell.length_c   1.000
_cell.angle_alpha   90.00
_cell.angle_beta   90.00
_cell.angle_gamma   90.00
#
_symmetry.space_group_name_H-M   'P 1'
#
loop_
_entity.id
_entity.type
_entity.pdbx_description
1 polymer ?
#
loop_
_entity_poly.entity_id
_entity_poly.type
_entity_poly.pdbx_seq_one_letter_code
_entity_poly.pdbx_strand_id
1 'polypeptide(L)'
;MSYGQMWGGPPLEKALESWSADGDVSEIVDDLVARRTKMDDAKAMIAKFAKAAGDKRDEKLSMLFAGIFTEINAQRSQIVNGIERYSRKQRSLSEKIKTESIKIADTQKDMASQNTPEALQQQQTLDWDTRIYDERQQQLTYVCESPVILEQRPSTSDARSRRI
;
A
#
# COMPACT_ATOMS: atom_id res chain seq x y z
N MET A 1 11.21 4.01 -4.82
CA MET A 1 11.87 5.29 -4.46
C MET A 1 13.37 5.05 -4.43
N SER A 2 14.21 6.09 -4.56
CA SER A 2 15.66 5.98 -4.36
C SER A 2 16.01 6.36 -2.93
N TYR A 3 16.88 5.60 -2.27
CA TYR A 3 17.33 5.88 -0.91
C TYR A 3 18.28 7.07 -0.81
N GLY A 4 18.93 7.47 -1.92
CA GLY A 4 19.95 8.54 -1.92
C GLY A 4 19.43 9.93 -1.53
N GLN A 5 18.11 10.13 -1.50
CA GLN A 5 17.47 11.36 -1.03
C GLN A 5 17.10 11.31 0.47
N MET A 6 17.17 10.13 1.09
CA MET A 6 16.72 9.87 2.46
C MET A 6 17.88 9.51 3.40
N TRP A 7 18.94 8.91 2.87
CA TRP A 7 20.10 8.46 3.64
C TRP A 7 21.36 9.29 3.32
N GLY A 8 21.94 9.89 4.36
CA GLY A 8 23.21 10.63 4.29
C GLY A 8 24.38 9.93 4.97
N GLY A 9 24.24 8.65 5.31
CA GLY A 9 25.26 7.86 6.02
C GLY A 9 26.16 7.04 5.08
N PRO A 10 26.84 6.01 5.62
CA PRO A 10 27.69 5.10 4.83
C PRO A 10 26.94 4.43 3.66
N PRO A 11 27.67 3.91 2.66
CA PRO A 11 27.09 3.15 1.56
C PRO A 11 26.22 1.98 2.06
N LEU A 12 25.08 1.76 1.42
CA LEU A 12 24.04 0.83 1.90
C LEU A 12 24.05 -0.52 1.18
N GLU A 13 24.86 -0.73 0.16
CA GLU A 13 24.81 -1.89 -0.72
C GLU A 13 24.91 -3.19 0.08
N LYS A 14 25.91 -3.29 0.95
CA LYS A 14 26.08 -4.46 1.84
C LYS A 14 24.95 -4.57 2.87
N ALA A 15 24.49 -3.44 3.41
CA ALA A 15 23.43 -3.40 4.40
C ALA A 15 22.09 -3.91 3.82
N LEU A 16 21.77 -3.53 2.58
CA LEU A 16 20.57 -3.97 1.84
C LEU A 16 20.55 -5.50 1.63
N GLU A 17 21.71 -6.12 1.46
CA GLU A 17 21.83 -7.57 1.27
C GLU A 17 21.77 -8.38 2.57
N SER A 18 22.15 -7.78 3.71
CA SER A 18 22.46 -8.54 4.93
C SER A 18 21.68 -8.13 6.19
N TRP A 19 20.93 -7.03 6.18
CA TRP A 19 20.23 -6.53 7.36
C TRP A 19 19.31 -7.57 8.03
N SER A 20 18.64 -8.41 7.23
CA SER A 20 17.67 -9.40 7.73
C SER A 20 18.32 -10.61 8.38
N ALA A 21 19.62 -10.83 8.15
CA ALA A 21 20.38 -11.88 8.82
C ALA A 21 20.80 -11.49 10.25
N ASP A 22 20.73 -10.20 10.58
CA ASP A 22 21.00 -9.69 11.92
C ASP A 22 19.70 -9.64 12.72
N GLY A 23 19.55 -10.54 13.69
CA GLY A 23 18.30 -10.70 14.46
C GLY A 23 17.88 -9.43 15.20
N ASP A 24 18.83 -8.72 15.82
CA ASP A 24 18.55 -7.47 16.55
C ASP A 24 18.04 -6.38 15.59
N VAL A 25 18.58 -6.32 14.37
CA VAL A 25 18.12 -5.38 13.34
C VAL A 25 16.76 -5.79 12.81
N SER A 26 16.56 -7.07 12.49
CA SER A 26 15.28 -7.54 11.92
C SER A 26 14.12 -7.31 12.89
N GLU A 27 14.28 -7.59 14.17
CA GLU A 27 13.23 -7.42 15.18
C GLU A 27 12.81 -5.95 15.30
N ILE A 28 13.77 -5.02 15.40
CA ILE A 28 13.44 -3.60 15.49
C ILE A 28 12.88 -3.04 14.17
N VAL A 29 13.29 -3.57 13.01
CA VAL A 29 12.71 -3.20 11.72
C VAL A 29 11.23 -3.54 11.71
N ASP A 30 10.85 -4.76 12.09
CA ASP A 30 9.45 -5.21 12.14
C ASP A 30 8.59 -4.29 13.03
N ASP A 31 9.11 -3.93 14.20
CA ASP A 31 8.43 -3.00 15.12
C ASP A 31 8.30 -1.59 14.54
N LEU A 32 9.34 -1.06 13.88
CA LEU A 32 9.33 0.30 13.32
C LEU A 32 8.41 0.42 12.10
N VAL A 33 8.33 -0.62 11.27
CA VAL A 33 7.47 -0.61 10.08
C VAL A 33 6.01 -0.91 10.40
N ALA A 34 5.71 -1.43 11.60
CA ALA A 34 4.35 -1.70 12.02
C ALA A 34 3.49 -0.42 12.04
N ARG A 35 2.29 -0.46 11.46
CA ARG A 35 1.40 0.71 11.34
C ARG A 35 0.97 1.30 12.69
N ARG A 36 0.91 0.46 13.73
CA ARG A 36 0.56 0.85 15.09
C ARG A 36 1.64 1.71 15.79
N THR A 37 2.88 1.64 15.32
CA THR A 37 4.01 2.34 15.92
C THR A 37 3.91 3.82 15.61
N LYS A 38 3.75 4.63 16.67
CA LYS A 38 3.68 6.09 16.54
C LYS A 38 5.07 6.64 16.25
N MET A 39 5.11 7.83 15.66
CA MET A 39 6.39 8.42 15.24
C MET A 39 7.32 8.73 16.41
N ASP A 40 6.78 9.16 17.55
CA ASP A 40 7.60 9.46 18.73
C ASP A 40 8.16 8.18 19.37
N ASP A 41 7.38 7.09 19.37
CA ASP A 41 7.83 5.77 19.82
C ASP A 41 8.95 5.26 18.90
N ALA A 42 8.80 5.40 17.59
CA ALA A 42 9.81 5.03 16.60
C ALA A 42 11.14 5.77 16.82
N LYS A 43 11.09 7.10 17.06
CA LYS A 43 12.29 7.89 17.38
C LYS A 43 12.98 7.38 18.65
N ALA A 44 12.21 7.07 19.69
CA ALA A 44 12.75 6.53 20.95
C ALA A 44 13.39 5.15 20.77
N MET A 45 12.78 4.26 19.99
CA MET A 45 13.34 2.95 19.64
C MET A 45 14.67 3.08 18.90
N ILE A 46 14.72 3.94 17.87
CA ILE A 46 15.95 4.18 17.08
C ILE A 46 17.05 4.77 17.98
N ALA A 47 16.73 5.71 18.86
CA ALA A 47 17.70 6.30 19.78
C ALA A 47 18.26 5.26 20.76
N LYS A 48 17.41 4.39 21.32
CA LYS A 48 17.81 3.30 22.21
C LYS A 48 18.71 2.31 21.48
N PHE A 49 18.34 1.91 20.27
CA PHE A 49 19.11 1.00 19.42
C PHE A 49 20.48 1.58 19.07
N ALA A 50 20.53 2.84 18.64
CA ALA A 50 21.78 3.54 18.34
C ALA A 50 22.72 3.60 19.54
N LYS A 51 22.18 3.81 20.74
CA LYS A 51 22.95 3.84 21.99
C LYS A 51 23.49 2.45 22.34
N ALA A 52 22.69 1.41 22.19
CA ALA A 52 23.09 0.03 22.46
C ALA A 52 24.16 -0.48 21.48
N ALA A 53 24.17 0.02 20.24
CA ALA A 53 25.13 -0.37 19.22
C ALA A 53 26.57 0.10 19.48
N GLY A 54 26.79 1.11 20.32
CA GLY A 54 28.12 1.58 20.71
C GLY A 54 29.03 1.89 19.51
N ASP A 55 30.21 1.27 19.46
CA ASP A 55 31.18 1.48 18.37
C ASP A 55 30.67 0.99 16.99
N LYS A 56 29.70 0.07 16.98
CA LYS A 56 29.07 -0.44 15.75
C LYS A 56 27.88 0.40 15.30
N ARG A 57 27.67 1.58 15.91
CA ARG A 57 26.50 2.43 15.65
C ARG A 57 26.27 2.73 14.17
N ASP A 58 27.29 3.13 13.44
CA ASP A 58 27.12 3.50 12.03
C ASP A 58 26.78 2.28 11.15
N GLU A 59 27.36 1.11 11.43
CA GLU A 59 27.01 -0.16 10.77
C GLU A 59 25.56 -0.57 11.06
N LYS A 60 25.19 -0.63 12.35
CA LYS A 60 23.85 -1.04 12.79
C LYS A 60 22.76 -0.08 12.31
N LEU A 61 23.01 1.23 12.30
CA LEU A 61 22.06 2.21 11.76
C LEU A 61 21.92 2.12 10.24
N SER A 62 22.99 1.77 9.53
CA SER A 62 22.93 1.52 8.08
C SER A 62 22.05 0.30 7.78
N MET A 63 22.24 -0.80 8.53
CA MET A 63 21.39 -2.00 8.42
C MET A 63 19.93 -1.71 8.79
N LEU A 64 19.71 -0.95 9.87
CA LEU A 64 18.37 -0.54 10.29
C LEU A 64 17.64 0.26 9.20
N PHE A 65 18.32 1.27 8.64
CA PHE A 65 17.75 2.06 7.54
C PHE A 65 17.46 1.18 6.32
N ALA A 66 18.41 0.31 5.95
CA ALA A 66 18.25 -0.60 4.81
C ALA A 66 17.03 -1.52 4.98
N GLY A 67 16.80 -2.06 6.19
CA GLY A 67 15.63 -2.88 6.49
C GLY A 67 14.32 -2.11 6.42
N ILE A 68 14.23 -0.97 7.11
CA ILE A 68 13.04 -0.09 7.07
C ILE A 68 12.70 0.31 5.63
N PHE A 69 13.71 0.71 4.85
CA PHE A 69 13.54 1.10 3.46
C PHE A 69 13.03 -0.06 2.60
N THR A 70 13.59 -1.26 2.79
CA THR A 70 13.18 -2.48 2.06
C THR A 70 11.72 -2.81 2.33
N GLU A 71 11.34 -2.89 3.61
CA GLU A 71 9.99 -3.24 4.05
C GLU A 71 8.95 -2.19 3.63
N ILE A 72 9.24 -0.90 3.77
CA ILE A 72 8.32 0.16 3.34
C ILE A 72 8.10 0.12 1.82
N ASN A 73 9.16 -0.11 1.02
CA ASN A 73 9.00 -0.25 -0.43
C ASN A 73 8.20 -1.52 -0.80
N ALA A 74 8.38 -2.61 -0.07
CA ALA A 74 7.60 -3.83 -0.26
C ALA A 74 6.10 -3.58 0.03
N GLN A 75 5.78 -2.97 1.16
CA GLN A 75 4.40 -2.60 1.53
C GLN A 75 3.77 -1.65 0.50
N ARG A 76 4.52 -0.63 0.05
CA ARG A 76 4.07 0.28 -1.01
C ARG A 76 3.73 -0.47 -2.29
N SER A 77 4.61 -1.38 -2.71
CA SER A 77 4.41 -2.18 -3.92
C SER A 77 3.18 -3.07 -3.80
N GLN A 78 2.94 -3.68 -2.64
CA GLN A 78 1.72 -4.46 -2.38
C GLN A 78 0.44 -3.61 -2.50
N ILE A 79 0.46 -2.39 -1.95
CA ILE A 79 -0.67 -1.46 -2.03
C ILE A 79 -0.93 -1.03 -3.47
N VAL A 80 0.11 -0.61 -4.19
CA VAL A 80 0.00 -0.21 -5.60
C VAL A 80 -0.54 -1.36 -6.46
N ASN A 81 -0.01 -2.57 -6.28
CA ASN A 81 -0.52 -3.77 -6.95
C ASN A 81 -1.99 -4.05 -6.58
N GLY A 82 -2.40 -3.77 -5.34
CA GLY A 82 -3.78 -3.85 -4.89
C GLY A 82 -4.70 -2.85 -5.61
N ILE A 83 -4.26 -1.60 -5.72
CA ILE A 83 -4.98 -0.53 -6.44
C ILE A 83 -5.12 -0.91 -7.91
N GLU A 84 -4.05 -1.38 -8.56
CA GLU A 84 -4.12 -1.81 -9.95
C GLU A 84 -5.11 -2.96 -10.18
N ARG A 85 -5.08 -3.99 -9.31
CA ARG A 85 -6.04 -5.11 -9.39
C ARG A 85 -7.47 -4.60 -9.22
N TYR A 86 -7.67 -3.67 -8.30
CA TYR A 86 -8.97 -3.05 -8.06
C TYR A 86 -9.45 -2.28 -9.30
N SER A 87 -8.60 -1.44 -9.90
CA SER A 87 -8.92 -0.70 -11.12
C SER A 87 -9.25 -1.62 -12.30
N ARG A 88 -8.53 -2.73 -12.47
CA ARG A 88 -8.86 -3.75 -13.48
C ARG A 88 -10.23 -4.37 -13.26
N LYS A 89 -10.57 -4.73 -12.01
CA LYS A 89 -11.90 -5.26 -11.66
C LYS A 89 -13.01 -4.23 -11.90
N GLN A 90 -12.76 -2.96 -11.61
CA GLN A 90 -13.72 -1.89 -11.88
C GLN A 90 -14.00 -1.70 -13.36
N ARG A 91 -12.95 -1.74 -14.19
CA ARG A 91 -13.11 -1.70 -15.65
C ARG A 91 -13.91 -2.90 -16.15
N SER A 92 -13.58 -4.11 -15.68
CA SER A 92 -14.31 -5.33 -16.08
C SER A 92 -15.79 -5.28 -15.69
N LEU A 93 -16.12 -4.75 -14.51
CA LEU A 93 -17.51 -4.59 -14.08
C LEU A 93 -18.25 -3.57 -14.94
N SER A 94 -17.61 -2.43 -15.24
CA SER A 94 -18.18 -1.42 -16.13
C SER A 94 -18.48 -1.96 -17.53
N GLU A 95 -17.55 -2.71 -18.14
CA GLU A 95 -17.79 -3.34 -19.46
C GLU A 95 -18.90 -4.39 -19.40
N LYS A 96 -19.00 -5.13 -18.28
CA LYS A 96 -20.08 -6.11 -18.06
C LYS A 96 -21.45 -5.39 -18.00
N ILE A 97 -21.58 -4.36 -17.17
CA ILE A 97 -22.81 -3.54 -17.05
C ILE A 97 -23.21 -2.99 -18.42
N LYS A 98 -22.25 -2.42 -19.16
CA LYS A 98 -22.49 -1.90 -20.52
C LYS A 98 -23.01 -2.98 -21.46
N THR A 99 -22.36 -4.15 -21.48
CA THR A 99 -22.73 -5.26 -22.35
C THR A 99 -24.12 -5.80 -22.02
N GLU A 100 -24.42 -5.98 -20.73
CA GLU A 100 -25.72 -6.47 -20.26
C GLU A 100 -26.84 -5.45 -20.53
N SER A 101 -26.59 -4.16 -20.32
CA SER A 101 -27.55 -3.09 -20.61
C SER A 101 -27.92 -3.03 -22.09
N ILE A 102 -26.94 -3.15 -23.00
CA ILE A 102 -27.19 -3.23 -24.45
C ILE A 102 -28.01 -4.49 -24.78
N LYS A 103 -27.62 -5.65 -24.24
CA LYS A 103 -28.33 -6.91 -24.48
C LYS A 103 -29.79 -6.82 -24.05
N ILE A 104 -30.07 -6.30 -22.86
CA ILE A 104 -31.44 -6.11 -22.35
C ILE A 104 -32.23 -5.17 -23.27
N ALA A 105 -31.64 -4.05 -23.70
CA ALA A 105 -32.30 -3.12 -24.62
C ALA A 105 -32.62 -3.77 -25.97
N ASP A 106 -31.76 -4.67 -26.46
CA ASP A 106 -31.96 -5.38 -27.73
C ASP A 106 -32.98 -6.51 -27.64
N THR A 107 -33.10 -7.19 -26.49
CA THR A 107 -33.99 -8.37 -26.35
C THR A 107 -35.35 -8.05 -25.73
N GLN A 108 -35.47 -6.97 -24.95
CA GLN A 108 -36.66 -6.66 -24.17
C GLN A 108 -37.39 -5.41 -24.70
N LYS A 109 -37.83 -5.47 -25.96
CA LYS A 109 -38.38 -4.31 -26.70
C LYS A 109 -39.84 -3.96 -26.37
N ASP A 110 -40.57 -4.86 -25.74
CA ASP A 110 -41.98 -4.69 -25.40
C ASP A 110 -42.32 -5.24 -24.00
N MET A 111 -43.52 -4.95 -23.52
CA MET A 111 -43.94 -5.39 -22.18
C MET A 111 -43.98 -6.92 -22.04
N ALA A 112 -44.26 -7.67 -23.11
CA ALA A 112 -44.33 -9.12 -23.04
C ALA A 112 -42.94 -9.75 -22.84
N SER A 113 -41.94 -9.26 -23.57
CA SER A 113 -40.54 -9.68 -23.45
C SER A 113 -39.89 -9.26 -22.13
N GLN A 114 -40.27 -8.10 -21.58
CA GLN A 114 -39.77 -7.58 -20.29
C GLN A 114 -40.29 -8.36 -19.07
N ASN A 115 -41.49 -8.93 -19.14
CA ASN A 115 -42.13 -9.58 -17.98
C ASN A 115 -41.85 -11.09 -17.89
N THR A 116 -40.95 -11.63 -18.72
CA THR A 116 -40.53 -13.02 -18.59
C THR A 116 -39.65 -13.21 -17.34
N PRO A 117 -39.67 -14.39 -16.69
CA PRO A 117 -38.81 -14.65 -15.53
C PRO A 117 -37.32 -14.42 -15.82
N GLU A 118 -36.86 -14.78 -17.02
CA GLU A 118 -35.48 -14.55 -17.45
C GLU A 118 -35.16 -13.06 -17.58
N ALA A 119 -36.07 -12.27 -18.18
CA ALA A 119 -35.89 -10.83 -18.35
C ALA A 119 -35.79 -10.10 -17.00
N LEU A 120 -36.65 -10.47 -16.04
CA LEU A 120 -36.62 -9.91 -14.68
C LEU A 120 -35.31 -10.25 -13.95
N GLN A 121 -34.80 -11.49 -14.11
CA GLN A 121 -33.53 -11.89 -13.52
C GLN A 121 -32.33 -11.13 -14.15
N GLN A 122 -32.35 -10.92 -15.47
CA GLN A 122 -31.34 -10.11 -16.16
C GLN A 122 -31.34 -8.67 -15.64
N GLN A 123 -32.52 -8.06 -15.49
CA GLN A 123 -32.65 -6.71 -14.93
C GLN A 123 -32.13 -6.62 -13.50
N GLN A 124 -32.49 -7.57 -12.63
CA GLN A 124 -32.00 -7.61 -11.24
C GLN A 124 -30.47 -7.74 -11.18
N THR A 125 -29.88 -8.53 -12.08
CA THR A 125 -28.42 -8.68 -12.16
C THR A 125 -27.75 -7.36 -12.53
N LEU A 126 -28.28 -6.68 -13.55
CA LEU A 126 -27.79 -5.37 -13.99
C LEU A 126 -27.89 -4.31 -12.88
N ASP A 127 -29.02 -4.26 -12.18
CA ASP A 127 -29.24 -3.33 -11.07
C ASP A 127 -28.24 -3.57 -9.92
N TRP A 128 -28.01 -4.84 -9.59
CA TRP A 128 -27.07 -5.24 -8.55
C TRP A 128 -25.63 -4.88 -8.90
N ASP A 129 -25.20 -5.20 -10.12
CA ASP A 129 -23.85 -4.89 -10.60
C ASP A 129 -23.61 -3.36 -10.68
N THR A 130 -24.63 -2.60 -11.12
CA THR A 130 -24.59 -1.14 -11.14
C THR A 130 -24.45 -0.57 -9.74
N ARG A 131 -25.23 -1.08 -8.77
CA ARG A 131 -25.12 -0.67 -7.37
C ARG A 131 -23.73 -0.94 -6.79
N ILE A 132 -23.18 -2.14 -7.05
CA ILE A 132 -21.81 -2.49 -6.62
C ILE A 132 -20.79 -1.54 -7.25
N TYR A 133 -20.95 -1.21 -8.53
CA TYR A 133 -20.05 -0.30 -9.22
C TYR A 133 -20.05 1.08 -8.55
N ASP A 134 -21.24 1.66 -8.32
CA ASP A 134 -21.41 2.98 -7.71
C ASP A 134 -20.89 3.05 -6.26
N GLU A 135 -21.26 2.07 -5.42
CA GLU A 135 -20.76 1.97 -4.05
C GLU A 135 -19.22 1.93 -4.01
N ARG A 136 -18.62 1.18 -4.93
CA ARG A 136 -17.16 1.06 -5.02
C ARG A 136 -16.51 2.34 -5.55
N GLN A 137 -17.11 3.05 -6.50
CA GLN A 137 -16.61 4.35 -6.97
C GLN A 137 -16.56 5.38 -5.82
N GLN A 138 -17.55 5.38 -4.94
CA GLN A 138 -17.58 6.29 -3.78
C GLN A 138 -16.48 6.00 -2.76
N GLN A 139 -15.99 4.75 -2.68
CA GLN A 139 -14.94 4.35 -1.74
C GLN A 139 -13.50 4.58 -2.24
N LEU A 140 -13.31 4.86 -3.54
CA LEU A 140 -11.98 5.05 -4.14
C LEU A 140 -11.21 6.22 -3.52
N THR A 141 -11.90 7.28 -3.08
CA THR A 141 -11.29 8.47 -2.46
C THR A 141 -10.45 8.12 -1.22
N TYR A 142 -10.92 7.19 -0.37
CA TYR A 142 -10.22 6.80 0.86
C TYR A 142 -8.96 5.95 0.62
N VAL A 143 -8.90 5.24 -0.52
CA VAL A 143 -7.80 4.32 -0.84
C VAL A 143 -6.57 5.07 -1.38
N CYS A 144 -6.78 6.22 -2.03
CA CYS A 144 -5.72 7.00 -2.66
C CYS A 144 -4.90 7.87 -1.70
N GLU A 145 -5.34 8.09 -0.45
CA GLU A 145 -4.61 8.86 0.56
C GLU A 145 -3.62 8.01 1.39
N SER A 146 -3.87 6.71 1.49
CA SER A 146 -3.03 5.78 2.26
C SER A 146 -1.56 5.71 1.82
N PRO A 147 -1.19 5.85 0.53
CA PRO A 147 0.21 5.81 0.11
C PRO A 147 1.05 6.96 0.67
N VAL A 148 0.49 8.18 0.75
CA VAL A 148 1.22 9.38 1.17
C VAL A 148 1.64 9.29 2.65
N ILE A 149 0.76 8.74 3.50
CA ILE A 149 1.02 8.58 4.94
C ILE A 149 2.15 7.57 5.20
N LEU A 150 2.28 6.53 4.37
CA LEU A 150 3.32 5.52 4.52
C LEU A 150 4.72 6.05 4.14
N GLU A 151 4.78 6.98 3.19
CA GLU A 151 6.04 7.55 2.67
C GLU A 151 6.71 8.54 3.65
N GLN A 152 6.06 8.94 4.76
CA GLN A 152 6.61 9.84 5.78
C GLN A 152 7.49 9.16 6.84
N ARG A 153 7.50 7.82 6.91
CA ARG A 153 8.24 7.06 7.93
C ARG A 153 9.76 6.94 7.71
N PRO A 154 10.29 6.77 6.48
CA PRO A 154 11.73 6.62 6.30
C PRO A 154 12.51 7.94 6.48
N SER A 155 11.85 9.09 6.46
CA SER A 155 12.50 10.40 6.62
C SER A 155 12.83 10.77 8.07
N THR A 156 12.35 10.00 9.05
CA THR A 156 12.52 10.33 10.48
C THR A 156 13.76 9.72 11.12
N SER A 157 14.54 8.91 10.40
CA SER A 157 15.87 8.45 10.85
C SER A 157 16.95 9.53 10.71
N ASP A 158 16.58 10.80 10.89
CA ASP A 158 17.39 11.96 10.51
C ASP A 158 18.76 11.96 11.19
N ALA A 159 19.79 11.81 10.35
CA ALA A 159 21.21 11.89 10.67
C ALA A 159 21.70 13.35 10.90
N ARG A 160 20.80 14.29 11.25
CA ARG A 160 21.14 15.69 11.56
C ARG A 160 21.78 15.94 12.92
N SER A 161 22.02 14.92 13.74
CA SER A 161 22.79 15.07 14.99
C SER A 161 24.32 15.03 14.75
N ARG A 162 24.82 15.73 13.73
CA ARG A 162 26.26 16.04 13.51
C ARG A 162 26.52 17.55 13.35
N ARG A 163 25.62 18.39 13.85
CA ARG A 163 25.86 19.82 14.05
C ARG A 163 25.33 20.22 15.42
N ILE A 164 26.15 20.01 16.44
CA ILE A 164 26.47 20.83 17.63
C ILE A 164 27.51 20.02 18.40
#